data_AF-A0A239MB59-F1
#
_entry.id   AF-A0A239MB59-F1
#
_cell.length_a   1.000
_cell.length_b   1.000
_cell.length_c   1.000
_cell.angle_alpha   90.00
_cell.angle_beta   90.00
_cell.angle_gamma   90.00
#
_symmetry.space_group_name_H-M   'P 1'
#
loop_
_entity.id
_entity.type
_entity.pdbx_description
1 polymer ?
#
loop_
_entity_poly.entity_id
_entity_poly.type
_entity_poly.pdbx_seq_one_letter_code
_entity_poly.pdbx_strand_id
1 'polypeptide(L)'
;MQSYTVREWEKLAYGDEDGQIPAHFADQLAVLAGRSPFAGRGGSGVLEHGRHALRARGVVGILAAGRCSLEILPKIDVAAEEPVEKQNAAIRKRLIHMLAVGIRPLSPL
;
A
#
# COMPACT_ATOMS: atom_id res chain seq x y z
N MET A 1 -11.84 -13.01 -3.29
CA MET A 1 -10.51 -12.38 -3.18
C MET A 1 -10.66 -11.29 -2.13
N GLN A 2 -9.92 -11.37 -1.02
CA GLN A 2 -10.05 -10.39 0.08
C GLN A 2 -9.14 -9.20 -0.19
N SER A 3 -9.67 -7.99 -0.01
CA SER A 3 -8.97 -6.75 -0.35
C SER A 3 -8.69 -5.96 0.92
N TYR A 4 -7.42 -5.62 1.12
CA TYR A 4 -6.95 -4.81 2.24
C TYR A 4 -6.37 -3.51 1.73
N THR A 5 -6.45 -2.47 2.54
CA THR A 5 -5.88 -1.16 2.23
C THR A 5 -5.05 -0.69 3.41
N VAL A 6 -3.86 -0.16 3.14
CA VAL A 6 -2.97 0.45 4.13
C VAL A 6 -2.38 1.72 3.53
N ARG A 7 -2.08 2.72 4.36
CA ARG A 7 -1.35 3.92 3.90
C ARG A 7 0.14 3.68 4.05
N GLU A 8 0.96 4.30 3.21
CA GLU A 8 2.42 4.27 3.39
C GLU A 8 2.79 4.70 4.81
N TRP A 9 3.83 4.05 5.37
CA TRP A 9 4.31 4.22 6.75
C TRP A 9 3.37 3.77 7.87
N GLU A 10 2.09 3.52 7.58
CA GLU A 10 1.09 2.99 8.51
C GLU A 10 1.15 1.46 8.62
N LYS A 11 0.37 0.92 9.56
CA LYS A 11 0.37 -0.51 9.91
C LYS A 11 -1.02 -1.10 9.75
N LEU A 12 -1.05 -2.36 9.32
CA LEU A 12 -2.23 -3.21 9.27
C LEU A 12 -2.09 -4.29 10.35
N ALA A 13 -2.97 -4.28 11.34
CA ALA A 13 -2.92 -5.21 12.46
C ALA A 13 -3.31 -6.62 12.04
N TYR A 14 -2.75 -7.61 12.71
CA TYR A 14 -3.13 -9.00 12.49
C TYR A 14 -4.42 -9.36 13.21
N GLY A 15 -5.26 -10.14 12.54
CA GLY A 15 -6.47 -10.70 13.09
C GLY A 15 -7.51 -10.99 12.00
N ASP A 16 -8.69 -11.43 12.44
CA ASP A 16 -9.78 -11.86 11.57
C ASP A 16 -10.97 -10.88 11.56
N GLU A 17 -10.83 -9.74 12.25
CA GLU A 17 -11.85 -8.69 12.29
C GLU A 17 -11.77 -7.76 11.05
N ASP A 18 -12.80 -6.91 10.89
CA ASP A 18 -12.83 -5.92 9.82
C ASP A 18 -11.66 -4.92 9.96
N GLY A 19 -10.94 -4.68 8.86
CA GLY A 19 -9.73 -3.85 8.86
C GLY A 19 -8.47 -4.53 9.43
N GLN A 20 -8.53 -5.80 9.80
CA GLN A 20 -7.36 -6.62 10.18
C GLN A 20 -7.03 -7.62 9.08
N ILE A 21 -5.76 -8.06 9.05
CA ILE A 21 -5.31 -9.07 8.10
C ILE A 21 -4.94 -10.38 8.82
N PRO A 22 -5.48 -11.53 8.40
CA PRO A 22 -5.05 -12.83 8.89
C PRO A 22 -3.55 -13.03 8.65
N ALA A 23 -2.85 -13.58 9.65
CA ALA A 23 -1.39 -13.73 9.62
C ALA A 23 -0.89 -14.46 8.35
N HIS A 24 -1.61 -15.50 7.92
CA HIS A 24 -1.25 -16.26 6.71
C HIS A 24 -1.31 -15.43 5.42
N PHE A 25 -2.20 -14.44 5.32
CA PHE A 25 -2.23 -13.51 4.20
C PHE A 25 -1.12 -12.46 4.31
N ALA A 26 -0.81 -12.00 5.53
CA ALA A 26 0.31 -11.10 5.77
C ALA A 26 1.66 -11.75 5.38
N ASP A 27 1.86 -13.03 5.72
CA ASP A 27 3.05 -13.80 5.34
C ASP A 27 3.22 -13.88 3.82
N GLN A 28 2.15 -14.21 3.09
CA GLN A 28 2.18 -14.28 1.63
C GLN A 28 2.51 -12.94 0.99
N LEU A 29 1.93 -11.85 1.49
CA LEU A 29 2.19 -10.50 1.01
C LEU A 29 3.62 -10.05 1.34
N ALA A 30 4.15 -10.38 2.51
CA ALA A 30 5.50 -10.06 2.91
C ALA A 30 6.54 -10.78 2.02
N VAL A 31 6.33 -12.07 1.75
CA VAL A 31 7.19 -12.83 0.83
C VAL A 31 7.15 -12.24 -0.58
N LEU A 32 5.96 -11.88 -1.08
CA LEU A 32 5.80 -11.24 -2.39
C LEU A 32 6.50 -9.88 -2.44
N ALA A 33 6.30 -9.05 -1.42
CA ALA A 33 6.92 -7.75 -1.28
C ALA A 33 8.45 -7.84 -1.23
N GLY A 34 9.01 -8.84 -0.54
CA GLY A 34 10.45 -9.08 -0.48
C GLY A 34 11.09 -9.46 -1.83
N ARG A 35 10.31 -9.95 -2.78
CA ARG A 35 10.76 -10.26 -4.16
C ARG A 35 10.68 -9.07 -5.11
N SER A 36 10.07 -7.97 -4.68
CA SER A 36 9.93 -6.77 -5.49
C SER A 36 11.29 -6.07 -5.68
N PRO A 37 11.56 -5.46 -6.85
CA PRO A 37 12.74 -4.62 -7.03
C PRO A 37 12.79 -3.44 -6.04
N PHE A 38 11.65 -3.03 -5.49
CA PHE A 38 11.54 -1.94 -4.50
C PHE A 38 11.86 -2.39 -3.06
N ALA A 39 12.08 -3.69 -2.82
CA ALA A 39 12.32 -4.22 -1.47
C ALA A 39 13.71 -3.90 -0.90
N GLY A 40 14.66 -3.52 -1.77
CA GLY A 40 16.04 -3.25 -1.39
C GLY A 40 16.77 -4.48 -0.85
N ARG A 41 18.00 -4.27 -0.34
CA ARG A 41 18.88 -5.37 0.13
C ARG A 41 18.34 -6.16 1.33
N GLY A 42 17.36 -5.62 2.06
CA GLY A 42 16.79 -6.25 3.26
C GLY A 42 15.42 -6.90 3.06
N GLY A 43 14.85 -6.85 1.84
CA GLY A 43 13.51 -7.40 1.56
C GLY A 43 12.35 -6.65 2.25
N SER A 44 12.63 -5.62 3.05
CA SER A 44 11.66 -4.88 3.85
C SER A 44 11.33 -3.49 3.31
N GLY A 45 11.84 -3.14 2.12
CA GLY A 45 11.66 -1.81 1.52
C GLY A 45 10.23 -1.51 1.07
N VAL A 46 9.39 -2.52 0.86
CA VAL A 46 7.97 -2.38 0.49
C VAL A 46 7.07 -2.64 1.70
N LEU A 47 7.25 -3.79 2.35
CA LEU A 47 6.53 -4.18 3.56
C LEU A 47 7.50 -4.67 4.63
N GLU A 48 7.27 -4.28 5.86
CA GLU A 48 7.97 -4.79 7.04
C GLU A 48 7.03 -5.73 7.80
N HIS A 49 7.42 -7.00 7.88
CA HIS A 49 6.64 -8.04 8.56
C HIS A 49 6.97 -8.05 10.05
N GLY A 50 6.07 -7.48 10.86
CA GLY A 50 6.21 -7.41 12.30
C GLY A 50 5.58 -8.60 13.03
N ARG A 51 5.71 -8.60 14.36
CA ARG A 51 5.15 -9.64 15.24
C ARG A 51 3.62 -9.63 15.33
N HIS A 52 3.02 -8.44 15.21
CA HIS A 52 1.58 -8.20 15.42
C HIS A 52 0.94 -7.38 14.31
N ALA A 53 1.71 -6.92 13.33
CA ALA A 53 1.22 -6.06 12.26
C ALA A 53 2.17 -6.07 11.06
N LEU A 54 1.59 -5.85 9.88
CA LEU A 54 2.29 -5.61 8.63
C LEU A 54 2.41 -4.10 8.44
N ARG A 55 3.63 -3.59 8.28
CA ARG A 55 3.85 -2.15 8.09
C ARG A 55 4.20 -1.83 6.65
N ALA A 56 3.49 -0.87 6.06
CA ALA A 56 3.84 -0.33 4.76
C ALA A 56 5.02 0.65 4.88
N ARG A 57 5.86 0.70 3.85
CA ARG A 57 6.95 1.68 3.72
C ARG A 57 6.58 2.72 2.66
N GLY A 58 7.56 3.44 2.14
CA GLY A 58 7.36 4.51 1.14
C GLY A 58 7.09 4.02 -0.29
N VAL A 59 6.53 2.82 -0.48
CA VAL A 59 6.18 2.27 -1.80
C VAL A 59 4.68 2.23 -1.92
N VAL A 60 4.15 2.84 -2.99
CA VAL A 60 2.72 2.96 -3.27
C VAL A 60 2.37 2.04 -4.44
N GLY A 61 1.25 1.31 -4.34
CA GLY A 61 0.84 0.36 -5.37
C GLY A 61 -0.05 -0.77 -4.84
N ILE A 62 -0.21 -1.84 -5.63
CA ILE A 62 -1.02 -3.01 -5.26
C ILE A 62 -0.14 -4.26 -5.26
N LEU A 63 -0.23 -5.04 -4.19
CA LEU A 63 0.34 -6.37 -4.07
C LEU A 63 -0.78 -7.40 -4.14
N ALA A 64 -0.72 -8.32 -5.11
CA ALA A 64 -1.73 -9.37 -5.28
C ALA A 64 -1.09 -10.75 -5.03
N ALA A 65 -1.54 -11.44 -3.98
CA ALA A 65 -1.05 -12.76 -3.60
C ALA A 65 -2.22 -13.75 -3.56
N GLY A 66 -2.49 -14.39 -4.69
CA GLY A 66 -3.47 -15.48 -4.83
C GLY A 66 -4.89 -15.09 -4.39
N ARG A 67 -5.21 -15.27 -3.11
CA ARG A 67 -6.53 -15.03 -2.53
C ARG A 67 -6.69 -13.67 -1.84
N CYS A 68 -5.62 -12.90 -1.67
CA CYS A 68 -5.66 -11.57 -1.09
C CYS A 68 -4.96 -10.52 -1.97
N SER A 69 -5.37 -9.27 -1.83
CA SER A 69 -4.68 -8.11 -2.40
C SER A 69 -4.54 -7.02 -1.35
N LEU A 70 -3.38 -6.37 -1.32
CA LEU A 70 -3.09 -5.22 -0.47
C LEU A 70 -2.83 -3.99 -1.33
N GLU A 71 -3.64 -2.96 -1.17
CA GLU A 71 -3.42 -1.64 -1.74
C GLU A 71 -2.65 -0.77 -0.73
N ILE A 72 -1.48 -0.28 -1.14
CA ILE A 72 -0.70 0.70 -0.39
C ILE A 72 -0.98 2.07 -0.98
N LEU A 73 -1.70 2.90 -0.23
CA LEU A 73 -2.07 4.27 -0.63
C LEU A 73 -1.02 5.28 -0.16
N PRO A 74 -0.78 6.36 -0.93
CA PRO A 74 0.10 7.43 -0.47
C PRO A 74 -0.52 8.17 0.71
N LYS A 75 0.31 8.69 1.61
CA LYS A 75 -0.10 9.50 2.74
C LYS A 75 -0.30 10.93 2.25
N ILE A 76 -1.38 11.13 1.51
CA ILE A 76 -1.81 12.45 1.04
C ILE A 76 -2.83 12.95 2.06
N ASP A 77 -2.59 14.13 2.63
CA ASP A 77 -3.57 14.79 3.48
C ASP A 77 -4.80 15.17 2.62
N VAL A 78 -5.89 14.44 2.84
CA VAL A 78 -7.24 14.75 2.39
C VAL A 78 -8.02 15.22 3.59
N ALA A 79 -8.82 16.28 3.44
CA ALA A 79 -9.63 16.85 4.52
C ALA A 79 -10.41 15.73 5.22
N ALA A 80 -10.24 15.63 6.54
CA ALA A 80 -10.61 14.47 7.36
C ALA A 80 -12.13 14.27 7.55
N GLU A 81 -12.96 15.11 6.94
CA GLU A 81 -14.41 15.19 7.21
C GLU A 81 -15.28 14.25 6.36
N GLU A 82 -14.69 13.47 5.45
CA GLU A 82 -15.42 12.55 4.57
C GLU A 82 -15.24 11.06 5.00
N PRO A 83 -16.21 10.17 4.69
CA PRO A 83 -16.09 8.72 4.83
C PRO A 83 -14.78 8.15 4.26
N VAL A 84 -14.24 7.11 4.89
CA VAL A 84 -12.95 6.49 4.51
C VAL A 84 -12.91 6.09 3.03
N GLU A 85 -14.02 5.59 2.46
CA GLU A 85 -14.08 5.25 1.03
C GLU A 85 -13.93 6.48 0.13
N LYS A 86 -14.54 7.61 0.50
CA LYS A 86 -14.43 8.87 -0.24
C LYS A 86 -13.03 9.49 -0.09
N GLN A 87 -12.43 9.40 1.09
CA GLN A 87 -11.04 9.79 1.30
C GLN A 87 -10.11 8.96 0.40
N ASN A 88 -10.29 7.64 0.35
CA ASN A 88 -9.49 6.75 -0.50
C ASN A 88 -9.68 7.07 -1.99
N ALA A 89 -10.92 7.35 -2.43
CA ALA A 89 -11.19 7.77 -3.80
C ALA A 89 -10.50 9.11 -4.16
N ALA A 90 -10.50 10.07 -3.25
CA ALA A 90 -9.81 11.36 -3.42
C ALA A 90 -8.28 11.19 -3.47
N ILE A 91 -7.72 10.32 -2.61
CA ILE A 91 -6.31 9.95 -2.62
C ILE A 91 -5.92 9.33 -3.97
N ARG A 92 -6.69 8.34 -4.46
CA ARG A 92 -6.45 7.71 -5.77
C ARG A 92 -6.48 8.74 -6.90
N LYS A 93 -7.46 9.65 -6.90
CA LYS A 93 -7.56 10.73 -7.91
C LYS A 93 -6.34 11.65 -7.88
N ARG A 94 -5.84 12.00 -6.69
CA ARG A 94 -4.66 12.85 -6.54
C ARG A 94 -3.36 12.15 -6.96
N LEU A 95 -3.23 10.86 -6.67
CA LEU A 95 -2.10 10.05 -7.14
C LEU A 95 -2.05 10.00 -8.68
N ILE A 96 -3.18 9.76 -9.35
CA ILE A 96 -3.26 9.77 -10.82
C ILE A 96 -2.82 11.13 -11.37
N HIS A 97 -3.28 12.23 -10.75
CA HIS A 97 -2.87 13.57 -11.15
C HIS A 97 -1.35 13.80 -11.01
N MET A 98 -0.75 13.35 -9.90
CA MET A 98 0.70 13.48 -9.69
C MET A 98 1.53 12.63 -10.66
N LEU A 99 1.09 11.40 -10.96
CA LEU A 99 1.72 10.56 -11.97
C LEU A 99 1.65 11.21 -13.37
N ALA A 100 0.51 11.81 -13.72
CA ALA A 100 0.36 12.52 -14.98
C ALA A 100 1.30 13.74 -15.10
N VAL A 101 1.62 14.40 -13.98
CA VAL A 101 2.60 15.51 -13.94
C VAL A 101 4.04 14.99 -14.02
N GLY A 102 4.36 13.88 -13.35
CA GLY A 102 5.72 13.31 -13.31
C GLY A 102 6.14 12.53 -14.55
N ILE A 103 5.19 12.07 -15.38
CA ILE A 103 5.45 11.32 -16.62
C ILE A 103 5.60 12.25 -17.85
N ARG A 104 5.45 13.58 -17.69
CA ARG A 104 5.73 14.49 -18.81
C ARG A 104 7.21 14.33 -19.21
N PRO A 105 7.52 13.87 -20.43
CA PRO A 105 8.90 13.91 -20.91
C PRO A 105 9.31 15.38 -20.94
N LEU A 106 10.41 15.72 -20.25
CA LEU A 106 11.19 16.89 -20.61
C LEU A 106 11.72 16.64 -22.03
N SER A 107 10.91 16.93 -23.04
CA SER A 107 11.41 17.11 -24.39
C SER A 107 12.21 18.42 -24.39
N PRO A 108 13.50 18.41 -24.77
CA PRO A 108 14.23 19.63 -25.01
C PRO A 108 13.82 20.17 -26.38
N LEU A 109 13.32 21.40 -26.43
CA LEU A 109 13.35 22.28 -27.59
C LEU A 109 13.61 23.71 -27.11
#